data_AF-A0A0G4EFZ6-F1
#
_entry.id   AF-A0A0G4EFZ6-F1
#
_cell.length_a   1.000
_cell.length_b   1.000
_cell.length_c   1.000
_cell.angle_alpha   90.00
_cell.angle_beta   90.00
_cell.angle_gamma   90.00
#
_symmetry.space_group_name_H-M   'P 1'
#
loop_
_entity.id
_entity.type
_entity.pdbx_description
1 polymer ?
#
loop_
_entity_poly.entity_id
_entity_poly.type
_entity_poly.pdbx_seq_one_letter_code
_entity_poly.pdbx_strand_id
1 'polypeptide(L)'
;MVVGKVSAKSFRAYADLIKRDYMDEDLLDYAFSFIPERLLAIPTDTSDELEHFLRDLLHWFKHEFFTWFSFTPTCDKCQGATERMETETVPLPNAKRVEIYRCVGGANASQKPPSMLQQLFGCCQQQQQQQESQPACGALTVFPRYNGCAALLSSRTGRCGEWAKCFTLLCIALGLDARLCVDFTDHVWTEICVPGVADGTTNPQRPSSPRHTYLQKMHKATKGAGCGASPQHRVYHLDSCEAALDSPLMYEKGWGKKLNYVIAYSPYEVLDVTKRYTADWPGVLSRRTAIDEGELTTVLADIEQTMRESNASLVASREGDTVSLRSDIVSWLGGKRAEELAALAQPHESPTNASEQDAFGPRTSL
;
A
#
# COMPACT_ATOMS: atom_id res chain seq x y z
N MET A 1 0.83 -8.10 -8.32
CA MET A 1 0.09 -9.32 -7.94
C MET A 1 -1.12 -9.51 -8.85
N VAL A 2 -1.40 -10.73 -9.32
CA VAL A 2 -2.70 -11.10 -9.91
C VAL A 2 -3.46 -11.83 -8.80
N VAL A 3 -4.73 -11.51 -8.58
CA VAL A 3 -5.49 -12.22 -7.54
C VAL A 3 -5.61 -13.71 -7.93
N GLY A 4 -5.22 -14.59 -7.02
CA GLY A 4 -5.18 -16.03 -7.29
C GLY A 4 -6.60 -16.62 -7.40
N LYS A 5 -6.70 -17.86 -7.92
CA LYS A 5 -7.97 -18.61 -7.87
C LYS A 5 -8.41 -18.82 -6.43
N VAL A 6 -9.71 -18.78 -6.17
CA VAL A 6 -10.30 -19.08 -4.85
C VAL A 6 -9.94 -20.51 -4.46
N SER A 7 -9.25 -20.68 -3.33
CA SER A 7 -8.87 -21.97 -2.77
C SER A 7 -8.32 -21.78 -1.35
N ALA A 8 -8.35 -22.83 -0.53
CA ALA A 8 -7.70 -22.82 0.78
C ALA A 8 -6.22 -22.42 0.72
N LYS A 9 -5.50 -22.89 -0.31
CA LYS A 9 -4.10 -22.53 -0.56
C LYS A 9 -3.92 -21.03 -0.80
N SER A 10 -4.80 -20.42 -1.61
CA SER A 10 -4.75 -18.98 -1.88
C SER A 10 -5.01 -18.17 -0.61
N PHE A 11 -6.01 -18.56 0.19
CA PHE A 11 -6.33 -17.85 1.43
C PHE A 11 -5.14 -17.85 2.41
N ARG A 12 -4.47 -18.99 2.58
CA ARG A 12 -3.26 -19.10 3.40
C ARG A 12 -2.09 -18.27 2.84
N ALA A 13 -1.89 -18.29 1.52
CA ALA A 13 -0.83 -17.51 0.90
C ALA A 13 -0.98 -15.99 1.12
N TYR A 14 -2.22 -15.48 1.21
CA TYR A 14 -2.47 -14.09 1.60
C TYR A 14 -2.16 -13.85 3.07
N ALA A 15 -2.61 -14.73 3.96
CA ALA A 15 -2.29 -14.66 5.39
C ALA A 15 -0.77 -14.63 5.64
N ASP A 16 0.00 -15.49 4.97
CA ASP A 16 1.45 -15.54 5.08
C ASP A 16 2.12 -14.25 4.59
N LEU A 17 1.60 -13.65 3.51
CA LEU A 17 2.12 -12.39 2.97
C LEU A 17 1.91 -11.24 3.96
N ILE A 18 0.74 -11.19 4.59
CA ILE A 18 0.37 -10.20 5.60
C ILE A 18 1.26 -10.36 6.83
N LYS A 19 1.41 -11.59 7.32
CA LYS A 19 2.30 -11.88 8.44
C LYS A 19 3.74 -11.48 8.16
N ARG A 20 4.25 -11.76 6.95
CA ARG A 20 5.62 -11.42 6.57
C ARG A 20 5.87 -9.91 6.55
N ASP A 21 5.01 -9.14 5.89
CA ASP A 21 5.28 -7.70 5.67
C ASP A 21 4.72 -6.80 6.78
N TYR A 22 3.55 -7.13 7.33
CA TYR A 22 2.81 -6.22 8.24
C TYR A 22 3.10 -6.48 9.72
N MET A 23 3.99 -7.43 10.03
CA MET A 23 4.52 -7.69 11.38
C MET A 23 6.03 -7.46 11.49
N ASP A 24 6.67 -7.04 10.40
CA ASP A 24 8.09 -6.69 10.38
C ASP A 24 8.24 -5.26 10.90
N GLU A 25 8.70 -5.10 12.15
CA GLU A 25 8.81 -3.80 12.81
C GLU A 25 9.84 -2.89 12.11
N ASP A 26 10.95 -3.43 11.60
CA ASP A 26 11.96 -2.64 10.87
C ASP A 26 11.34 -2.07 9.57
N LEU A 27 10.53 -2.89 8.90
CA LEU A 27 9.79 -2.44 7.72
C LEU A 27 8.69 -1.43 8.06
N LEU A 28 8.01 -1.57 9.19
CA LEU A 28 7.02 -0.60 9.66
C LEU A 28 7.66 0.74 10.03
N ASP A 29 8.80 0.73 10.71
CA ASP A 29 9.57 1.94 11.03
C ASP A 29 10.08 2.62 9.75
N TYR A 30 10.59 1.83 8.80
CA TYR A 30 10.97 2.35 7.49
C TYR A 30 9.78 2.94 6.73
N ALA A 31 8.61 2.29 6.75
CA ALA A 31 7.39 2.81 6.15
C ALA A 31 6.94 4.12 6.80
N PHE A 32 6.96 4.19 8.13
CA PHE A 32 6.61 5.37 8.90
C PHE A 32 7.47 6.59 8.54
N SER A 33 8.76 6.37 8.25
CA SER A 33 9.69 7.45 7.86
C SER A 33 9.30 8.21 6.59
N PHE A 34 8.43 7.64 5.75
CA PHE A 34 7.93 8.30 4.53
C PHE A 34 6.71 9.17 4.76
N ILE A 35 6.04 9.04 5.90
CA ILE A 35 4.76 9.69 6.15
C ILE A 35 5.02 11.14 6.58
N PRO A 36 4.41 12.14 5.91
CA PRO A 36 4.67 13.54 6.22
C PRO A 36 4.11 13.89 7.60
N GLU A 37 4.79 14.81 8.28
CA GLU A 37 4.45 15.24 9.66
C GLU A 37 2.98 15.66 9.82
N ARG A 38 2.41 16.31 8.80
CA ARG A 38 0.99 16.71 8.76
C ARG A 38 -0.01 15.55 8.88
N LEU A 39 0.42 14.32 8.59
CA LEU A 39 -0.40 13.09 8.66
C LEU A 39 -0.06 12.21 9.88
N LEU A 40 0.75 12.70 10.83
CA LEU A 40 1.10 11.94 12.04
C LEU A 40 0.10 12.12 13.18
N ALA A 41 -0.68 13.20 13.16
CA ALA A 41 -1.70 13.48 14.17
C ALA A 41 -3.03 12.81 13.81
N ILE A 42 -3.26 11.59 14.31
CA ILE A 42 -4.53 10.86 14.12
C ILE A 42 -5.60 11.48 15.04
N PRO A 43 -6.74 11.96 14.49
CA PRO A 43 -7.83 12.52 15.31
C PRO A 43 -8.45 11.48 16.24
N THR A 44 -8.79 11.88 17.47
CA THR A 44 -9.38 11.01 18.51
C THR A 44 -10.85 11.26 18.81
N ASP A 45 -11.39 12.45 18.46
CA ASP A 45 -12.57 12.98 19.14
C ASP A 45 -13.84 13.00 18.28
N THR A 46 -13.74 13.10 16.95
CA THR A 46 -14.92 13.15 16.07
C THR A 46 -14.79 12.29 14.82
N SER A 47 -15.94 11.76 14.37
CA SER A 47 -16.02 10.99 13.12
C SER A 47 -15.61 11.83 11.90
N ASP A 48 -15.94 13.12 11.89
CA ASP A 48 -15.73 14.00 10.74
C ASP A 48 -14.24 14.35 10.56
N GLU A 49 -13.53 14.66 11.65
CA GLU A 49 -12.09 14.91 11.61
C GLU A 49 -11.33 13.66 11.16
N LEU A 50 -11.74 12.49 11.63
CA LEU A 50 -11.14 11.23 11.20
C LEU A 50 -11.40 10.97 9.71
N GLU A 51 -12.62 11.21 9.22
CA GLU A 51 -12.92 11.10 7.79
C GLU A 51 -12.07 12.06 6.96
N HIS A 52 -11.89 13.30 7.41
CA HIS A 52 -11.02 14.27 6.75
C HIS A 52 -9.56 13.79 6.72
N PHE A 53 -9.03 13.34 7.85
CA PHE A 53 -7.69 12.75 7.97
C PHE A 53 -7.50 11.56 7.01
N LEU A 54 -8.47 10.65 6.93
CA LEU A 54 -8.40 9.50 6.04
C LEU A 54 -8.45 9.91 4.55
N ARG A 55 -9.19 10.97 4.20
CA ARG A 55 -9.18 11.56 2.85
C ARG A 55 -7.83 12.19 2.52
N ASP A 56 -7.22 12.90 3.46
CA ASP A 56 -5.89 13.50 3.27
C ASP A 56 -4.81 12.42 3.11
N LEU A 57 -4.90 11.33 3.87
CA LEU A 57 -4.01 10.18 3.73
C LEU A 57 -4.14 9.51 2.35
N LEU A 58 -5.37 9.31 1.86
CA LEU A 58 -5.64 8.81 0.50
C LEU A 58 -5.10 9.76 -0.57
N HIS A 59 -5.32 11.06 -0.40
CA HIS A 59 -4.89 12.09 -1.34
C HIS A 59 -3.36 12.14 -1.44
N TRP A 60 -2.66 12.21 -0.30
CA TRP A 60 -1.20 12.17 -0.26
C TRP A 60 -0.67 10.90 -0.93
N PHE A 61 -1.24 9.73 -0.62
CA PHE A 61 -0.78 8.49 -1.20
C PHE A 61 -0.88 8.50 -2.73
N LYS A 62 -2.04 8.93 -3.26
CA LYS A 62 -2.34 8.90 -4.70
C LYS A 62 -1.62 9.97 -5.51
N HIS A 63 -1.45 11.16 -4.94
CA HIS A 63 -1.00 12.34 -5.69
C HIS A 63 0.45 12.74 -5.40
N GLU A 64 1.03 12.28 -4.29
CA GLU A 64 2.39 12.66 -3.87
C GLU A 64 3.32 11.46 -3.67
N PHE A 65 2.81 10.34 -3.15
CA PHE A 65 3.68 9.23 -2.76
C PHE A 65 3.81 8.14 -3.83
N PHE A 66 2.71 7.68 -4.42
CA PHE A 66 2.67 6.47 -5.27
C PHE A 66 2.16 6.77 -6.68
N THR A 67 2.75 6.14 -7.69
CA THR A 67 2.46 6.40 -9.11
C THR A 67 1.81 5.20 -9.80
N TRP A 68 0.85 5.45 -10.70
CA TRP A 68 0.16 4.39 -11.42
C TRP A 68 1.01 3.90 -12.60
N PHE A 69 1.21 2.58 -12.68
CA PHE A 69 1.85 1.96 -13.84
C PHE A 69 0.80 1.54 -14.89
N SER A 70 0.84 2.21 -16.04
CA SER A 70 -0.11 1.98 -17.14
C SER A 70 -0.11 0.52 -17.64
N PHE A 71 -1.25 0.06 -18.16
CA PHE A 71 -1.33 -1.21 -18.89
C PHE A 71 -0.63 -1.13 -20.25
N THR A 72 -0.56 0.07 -20.81
CA THR A 72 0.11 0.42 -22.06
C THR A 72 1.10 1.56 -21.76
N PRO A 73 2.25 1.24 -21.13
CA PRO A 73 3.25 2.25 -20.81
C PRO A 73 3.84 2.86 -22.09
N THR A 74 4.29 4.10 -22.02
CA THR A 74 5.10 4.69 -23.09
C THR A 74 6.53 4.20 -22.98
N CYS A 75 7.28 4.28 -24.07
CA CYS A 75 8.68 3.90 -24.08
C CYS A 75 9.51 4.87 -23.22
N ASP A 76 10.31 4.35 -22.29
CA ASP A 76 11.14 5.19 -21.42
C ASP A 76 12.16 6.05 -22.18
N LYS A 77 12.58 5.62 -23.38
CA LYS A 77 13.58 6.34 -24.19
C LYS A 77 13.00 7.41 -25.11
N CYS A 78 11.92 7.09 -25.82
CA CYS A 78 11.37 7.97 -26.87
C CYS A 78 9.92 8.39 -26.64
N GLN A 79 9.29 7.93 -25.55
CA GLN A 79 7.88 8.15 -25.23
C GLN A 79 6.87 7.64 -26.29
N GLY A 80 7.35 6.89 -27.30
CA GLY A 80 6.52 6.23 -28.29
C GLY A 80 5.69 5.08 -27.70
N ALA A 81 4.76 4.55 -28.50
CA ALA A 81 3.91 3.44 -28.06
C ALA A 81 4.73 2.16 -27.80
N THR A 82 4.23 1.32 -26.90
CA THR A 82 4.83 0.02 -26.59
C THR A 82 3.83 -1.11 -26.78
N GLU A 83 4.36 -2.29 -27.11
CA GLU A 83 3.62 -3.54 -27.16
C GLU A 83 4.15 -4.49 -26.09
N ARG A 84 3.22 -5.17 -25.40
CA ARG A 84 3.56 -6.10 -24.33
C ARG A 84 4.19 -7.36 -24.93
N MET A 85 5.36 -7.72 -24.42
CA MET A 85 6.03 -8.99 -24.72
C MET A 85 5.55 -10.10 -23.76
N GLU A 86 5.85 -11.36 -24.11
CA GLU A 86 5.63 -12.47 -23.20
C GLU A 86 6.31 -12.21 -21.84
N THR A 87 5.62 -12.56 -20.76
CA THR A 87 6.14 -12.35 -19.41
C THR A 87 7.23 -13.37 -19.14
N GLU A 88 8.47 -12.91 -18.96
CA GLU A 88 9.56 -13.75 -18.54
C GLU A 88 9.63 -13.87 -17.00
N THR A 89 9.98 -15.06 -16.51
CA THR A 89 10.45 -15.23 -15.13
C THR A 89 11.92 -14.86 -15.08
N VAL A 90 12.20 -13.55 -14.96
CA VAL A 90 13.57 -13.06 -14.76
C VAL A 90 13.93 -13.15 -13.28
N PRO A 91 15.15 -13.58 -12.90
CA PRO A 91 15.62 -13.55 -11.52
C PRO A 91 15.99 -12.12 -11.10
N LEU A 92 15.00 -11.22 -11.07
CA LEU A 92 15.17 -9.94 -10.38
C LEU A 92 14.93 -10.15 -8.88
N PRO A 93 15.84 -9.65 -8.01
CA PRO A 93 15.62 -9.70 -6.57
C PRO A 93 14.25 -9.13 -6.20
N ASN A 94 13.49 -9.88 -5.41
CA ASN A 94 12.19 -9.48 -4.85
C ASN A 94 11.01 -9.32 -5.84
N ALA A 95 11.22 -9.53 -7.15
CA ALA A 95 10.15 -9.56 -8.15
C ALA A 95 9.83 -11.01 -8.58
N LYS A 96 8.57 -11.45 -8.39
CA LYS A 96 8.18 -12.81 -8.80
C LYS A 96 8.04 -12.96 -10.32
N ARG A 97 7.71 -11.86 -11.00
CA ARG A 97 7.45 -11.78 -12.44
C ARG A 97 7.83 -10.40 -12.94
N VAL A 98 8.21 -10.34 -14.22
CA VAL A 98 8.56 -9.09 -14.88
C VAL A 98 7.73 -8.96 -16.15
N GLU A 99 7.02 -7.84 -16.28
CA GLU A 99 6.34 -7.48 -17.53
C GLU A 99 7.31 -6.68 -18.40
N ILE A 100 7.48 -7.09 -19.66
CA ILE A 100 8.39 -6.44 -20.60
C ILE A 100 7.57 -5.84 -21.73
N TYR A 101 7.89 -4.60 -22.11
CA TYR A 101 7.20 -3.84 -23.14
C TYR A 101 8.22 -3.35 -24.16
N ARG A 102 8.02 -3.69 -25.45
CA ARG A 102 8.90 -3.25 -26.54
C ARG A 102 8.34 -2.00 -27.19
N CYS A 103 9.19 -1.00 -27.41
CA CYS A 103 8.83 0.15 -28.22
C CYS A 103 8.53 -0.24 -29.66
N VAL A 104 7.36 0.16 -30.16
CA VAL A 104 6.91 -0.03 -31.54
C VAL A 104 6.81 1.29 -32.33
N GLY A 105 7.21 2.41 -31.72
CA GLY A 105 7.14 3.74 -32.33
C GLY A 105 5.73 4.32 -32.35
N GLY A 106 5.52 5.42 -33.09
CA GLY A 106 4.20 6.06 -33.22
C GLY A 106 3.87 7.12 -32.16
N ALA A 107 3.10 8.12 -32.57
CA ALA A 107 2.90 9.41 -31.91
C ALA A 107 2.20 9.33 -30.54
N ASN A 108 2.72 10.12 -29.59
CA ASN A 108 2.09 10.65 -28.36
C ASN A 108 0.80 9.95 -27.90
N ALA A 109 0.95 8.90 -27.09
CA ALA A 109 -0.13 8.39 -26.25
C ALA A 109 -0.40 9.35 -25.07
N SER A 110 -0.92 10.55 -25.36
CA SER A 110 -1.56 11.47 -24.41
C SER A 110 -2.18 12.67 -25.17
N GLN A 111 -3.32 12.46 -25.82
CA GLN A 111 -4.24 13.55 -26.09
C GLN A 111 -5.61 13.18 -25.54
N LYS A 112 -5.98 13.83 -24.43
CA LYS A 112 -7.36 13.89 -23.94
C LYS A 112 -8.23 14.39 -25.12
N PRO A 113 -9.42 13.82 -25.39
CA PRO A 113 -10.26 14.32 -26.45
C PRO A 113 -10.55 15.81 -26.20
N PRO A 114 -10.50 16.67 -27.23
CA PRO A 114 -10.75 18.10 -27.07
C PRO A 114 -12.14 18.31 -26.48
N SER A 115 -12.25 19.24 -25.53
CA SER A 115 -13.54 19.59 -24.93
C SER A 115 -14.51 20.12 -26.00
N MET A 116 -15.82 19.97 -25.78
CA MET A 116 -16.87 20.48 -26.68
C MET A 116 -16.69 21.98 -27.02
N LEU A 117 -16.08 22.75 -26.12
CA LEU A 117 -15.74 24.16 -26.34
C LEU A 117 -14.60 24.37 -27.35
N GLN A 118 -13.65 23.44 -27.48
CA GLN A 118 -12.61 23.51 -28.52
C GLN A 118 -13.12 23.14 -29.91
N GLN A 119 -14.21 22.37 -30.00
CA GLN A 119 -14.84 22.02 -31.28
C GLN A 119 -15.74 23.16 -31.82
N LEU A 120 -16.27 24.01 -30.95
CA LEU A 120 -17.20 25.08 -31.32
C LEU A 120 -16.51 26.36 -31.85
N PHE A 121 -15.21 26.55 -31.59
CA PHE A 121 -14.43 27.72 -32.04
C PHE A 121 -13.41 27.37 -33.13
N GLY A 122 -13.81 26.56 -34.11
CA GLY A 122 -12.97 26.25 -35.26
C GLY A 122 -12.79 27.45 -36.19
N CYS A 123 -11.57 28.00 -36.27
CA CYS A 123 -11.04 28.48 -37.54
C CYS A 123 -9.51 28.60 -37.52
N CYS A 124 -8.85 27.87 -38.41
CA CYS A 124 -7.85 28.36 -39.37
C CYS A 124 -6.67 27.37 -39.57
N GLN A 125 -6.49 26.97 -40.83
CA GLN A 125 -5.37 26.23 -41.42
C GLN A 125 -5.17 24.77 -40.99
N GLN A 126 -5.70 23.89 -41.83
CA GLN A 126 -5.12 22.57 -42.07
C GLN A 126 -3.70 22.76 -42.64
N GLN A 127 -2.70 22.86 -41.77
CA GLN A 127 -1.39 22.32 -42.12
C GLN A 127 -1.47 20.82 -41.89
N GLN A 128 -1.46 20.04 -42.97
CA GLN A 128 -0.99 18.67 -42.91
C GLN A 128 0.49 18.72 -42.51
N GLN A 129 0.78 18.86 -41.21
CA GLN A 129 2.04 18.38 -40.70
C GLN A 129 2.02 16.87 -40.95
N GLN A 130 2.81 16.43 -41.92
CA GLN A 130 3.25 15.04 -41.98
C GLN A 130 3.87 14.76 -40.62
N GLN A 131 3.09 14.15 -39.74
CA GLN A 131 3.55 13.69 -38.45
C GLN A 131 4.49 12.54 -38.78
N GLU A 132 5.78 12.85 -38.95
CA GLU A 132 6.83 11.85 -39.11
C GLU A 132 6.67 10.88 -37.95
N SER A 133 6.13 9.70 -38.24
CA SER A 133 6.00 8.62 -37.27
C SER A 133 7.41 8.33 -36.78
N GLN A 134 7.72 8.72 -35.53
CA GLN A 134 9.04 8.44 -35.00
C GLN A 134 9.31 6.94 -35.09
N PRO A 135 10.46 6.54 -35.67
CA PRO A 135 10.78 5.13 -35.85
C PRO A 135 10.89 4.46 -34.47
N ALA A 136 10.45 3.21 -34.39
CA ALA A 136 10.56 2.42 -33.18
C ALA A 136 12.03 2.37 -32.72
N CYS A 137 12.33 2.89 -31.52
CA CYS A 137 13.70 2.86 -31.00
C CYS A 137 14.11 1.48 -30.48
N GLY A 138 13.19 0.50 -30.50
CA GLY A 138 13.41 -0.88 -30.07
C GLY A 138 13.72 -1.07 -28.58
N ALA A 139 13.66 -0.01 -27.78
CA ALA A 139 13.95 -0.07 -26.35
C ALA A 139 12.90 -0.88 -25.58
N LEU A 140 13.34 -1.46 -24.47
CA LEU A 140 12.49 -2.24 -23.58
C LEU A 140 12.17 -1.41 -22.33
N THR A 141 10.88 -1.33 -22.02
CA THR A 141 10.36 -0.83 -20.74
C THR A 141 10.03 -2.03 -19.87
N VAL A 142 10.57 -2.05 -18.65
CA VAL A 142 10.52 -3.21 -17.75
C VAL A 142 9.72 -2.84 -16.52
N PHE A 143 8.71 -3.65 -16.19
CA PHE A 143 7.87 -3.48 -15.02
C PHE A 143 7.95 -4.69 -14.10
N PRO A 144 8.79 -4.63 -13.05
CA PRO A 144 8.86 -5.68 -12.04
C PRO A 144 7.57 -5.72 -11.20
N ARG A 145 6.93 -6.89 -11.12
CA ARG A 145 5.75 -7.10 -10.26
C ARG A 145 6.20 -7.49 -8.86
N TYR A 146 6.53 -6.49 -8.05
CA TYR A 146 6.89 -6.68 -6.65
C TYR A 146 5.71 -7.18 -5.82
N ASN A 147 6.00 -8.08 -4.89
CA ASN A 147 5.02 -8.56 -3.92
C ASN A 147 5.37 -8.21 -2.48
N GLY A 148 6.60 -7.78 -2.20
CA GLY A 148 7.06 -7.38 -0.87
C GLY A 148 7.02 -5.87 -0.70
N CYS A 149 6.54 -5.42 0.45
CA CYS A 149 6.30 -4.00 0.67
C CYS A 149 7.59 -3.16 0.75
N ALA A 150 8.72 -3.74 1.17
CA ALA A 150 10.02 -3.06 1.11
C ALA A 150 10.36 -2.57 -0.31
N ALA A 151 10.15 -3.43 -1.32
CA ALA A 151 10.37 -3.06 -2.72
C ALA A 151 9.35 -2.03 -3.21
N LEU A 152 8.11 -2.07 -2.71
CA LEU A 152 7.05 -1.12 -3.07
C LEU A 152 7.31 0.28 -2.50
N LEU A 153 7.82 0.39 -1.28
CA LEU A 153 8.22 1.66 -0.67
C LEU A 153 9.36 2.33 -1.46
N SER A 154 10.26 1.53 -2.02
CA SER A 154 11.35 2.01 -2.86
C SER A 154 10.91 2.34 -4.30
N SER A 155 10.09 1.48 -4.93
CA SER A 155 9.67 1.67 -6.33
C SER A 155 8.57 2.71 -6.49
N ARG A 156 7.71 2.86 -5.47
CA ARG A 156 6.59 3.81 -5.43
C ARG A 156 5.70 3.80 -6.67
N THR A 157 5.56 2.64 -7.29
CA THR A 157 4.81 2.48 -8.53
C THR A 157 4.20 1.10 -8.64
N GLY A 158 3.05 1.01 -9.30
CA GLY A 158 2.39 -0.24 -9.61
C GLY A 158 0.92 -0.07 -9.99
N ARG A 159 0.15 -1.16 -9.87
CA ARG A 159 -1.30 -1.19 -10.11
C ARG A 159 -2.03 -1.48 -8.81
N CYS A 160 -3.35 -1.69 -8.86
CA CYS A 160 -4.18 -1.83 -7.66
C CYS A 160 -3.62 -2.79 -6.60
N GLY A 161 -3.09 -3.94 -7.03
CA GLY A 161 -2.40 -4.92 -6.18
C GLY A 161 -1.21 -4.38 -5.39
N GLU A 162 -0.36 -3.57 -6.01
CA GLU A 162 0.79 -2.93 -5.40
C GLU A 162 0.38 -1.71 -4.54
N TRP A 163 -0.59 -0.93 -5.03
CA TRP A 163 -1.15 0.25 -4.36
C TRP A 163 -1.77 -0.10 -3.01
N ALA A 164 -2.76 -1.00 -2.97
CA ALA A 164 -3.48 -1.34 -1.74
C ALA A 164 -2.54 -1.96 -0.69
N LYS A 165 -1.56 -2.76 -1.13
CA LYS A 165 -0.59 -3.38 -0.21
C LYS A 165 0.30 -2.35 0.47
N CYS A 166 0.89 -1.44 -0.30
CA CYS A 166 1.76 -0.41 0.23
C CYS A 166 0.98 0.57 1.12
N PHE A 167 -0.23 0.97 0.68
CA PHE A 167 -1.11 1.82 1.46
C PHE A 167 -1.53 1.18 2.80
N THR A 168 -1.88 -0.11 2.79
CA THR A 168 -2.22 -0.83 4.04
C THR A 168 -1.03 -0.89 4.99
N LEU A 169 0.20 -1.13 4.49
CA LEU A 169 1.41 -1.08 5.32
C LEU A 169 1.57 0.30 5.99
N LEU A 170 1.42 1.39 5.24
CA LEU A 170 1.53 2.75 5.77
C LEU A 170 0.46 3.04 6.82
N CYS A 171 -0.77 2.56 6.63
CA CYS A 171 -1.83 2.65 7.65
C CYS A 171 -1.46 1.90 8.93
N ILE A 172 -0.89 0.69 8.81
CA ILE A 172 -0.45 -0.11 9.96
C ILE A 172 0.73 0.55 10.67
N ALA A 173 1.65 1.17 9.92
CA ALA A 173 2.80 1.91 10.45
C ALA A 173 2.37 3.17 11.22
N LEU A 174 1.32 3.87 10.76
CA LEU A 174 0.66 4.96 11.50
C LEU A 174 0.01 4.49 12.82
N GLY A 175 -0.18 3.18 13.00
CA GLY A 175 -0.87 2.63 14.15
C GLY A 175 -2.38 2.48 13.95
N LEU A 176 -2.91 2.67 12.73
CA LEU A 176 -4.30 2.37 12.42
C LEU A 176 -4.55 0.85 12.42
N ASP A 177 -5.75 0.44 12.83
CA ASP A 177 -6.20 -0.94 12.75
C ASP A 177 -6.67 -1.23 11.32
N ALA A 178 -5.73 -1.60 10.45
CA ALA A 178 -5.96 -1.75 9.02
C ALA A 178 -6.02 -3.22 8.57
N ARG A 179 -6.88 -3.49 7.58
CA ARG A 179 -7.00 -4.78 6.89
C ARG A 179 -6.79 -4.59 5.39
N LEU A 180 -6.07 -5.51 4.75
CA LEU A 180 -6.06 -5.63 3.30
C LEU A 180 -7.25 -6.49 2.87
N CYS A 181 -8.18 -5.91 2.11
CA CYS A 181 -9.30 -6.61 1.51
C CYS A 181 -8.90 -7.15 0.13
N VAL A 182 -9.17 -8.44 -0.08
CA VAL A 182 -8.91 -9.15 -1.34
C VAL A 182 -10.22 -9.58 -1.95
N ASP A 183 -10.60 -8.92 -3.03
CA ASP A 183 -11.70 -9.33 -3.91
C ASP A 183 -11.16 -10.30 -4.97
N PHE A 184 -11.67 -11.53 -4.91
CA PHE A 184 -11.27 -12.61 -5.81
C PHE A 184 -11.75 -12.44 -7.27
N THR A 185 -12.42 -11.33 -7.57
CA THR A 185 -12.69 -10.84 -8.93
C THR A 185 -11.65 -9.81 -9.41
N ASP A 186 -10.40 -9.95 -8.95
CA ASP A 186 -9.22 -9.17 -9.36
C ASP A 186 -9.23 -7.70 -8.93
N HIS A 187 -9.52 -7.45 -7.64
CA HIS A 187 -9.30 -6.13 -7.03
C HIS A 187 -8.89 -6.24 -5.56
N VAL A 188 -8.29 -5.18 -5.01
CA VAL A 188 -7.86 -5.13 -3.62
C VAL A 188 -7.97 -3.70 -3.09
N TRP A 189 -8.23 -3.55 -1.79
CA TRP A 189 -8.34 -2.25 -1.12
C TRP A 189 -8.08 -2.41 0.39
N THR A 190 -8.30 -1.35 1.17
CA THR A 190 -8.01 -1.31 2.60
C THR A 190 -9.29 -1.06 3.42
N GLU A 191 -9.41 -1.70 4.57
CA GLU A 191 -10.38 -1.33 5.62
C GLU A 191 -9.65 -0.75 6.82
N ILE A 192 -10.17 0.32 7.43
CA ILE A 192 -9.70 0.84 8.72
C ILE A 192 -10.78 0.62 9.77
N CYS A 193 -10.45 -0.10 10.83
CA CYS A 193 -11.34 -0.36 11.96
C CYS A 193 -11.11 0.66 13.07
N VAL A 194 -12.20 1.22 13.56
CA VAL A 194 -12.19 2.21 14.63
C VAL A 194 -13.06 1.67 15.75
N PRO A 195 -12.55 1.63 17.00
CA PRO A 195 -13.40 1.31 18.15
C PRO A 195 -14.54 2.32 18.18
N GLY A 196 -15.80 1.87 18.10
CA GLY A 196 -16.90 2.81 18.16
C GLY A 196 -17.09 3.33 19.57
N VAL A 197 -17.53 4.57 19.67
CA VAL A 197 -18.06 5.14 20.90
C VAL A 197 -19.36 4.40 21.20
N ALA A 198 -19.48 3.82 22.40
CA ALA A 198 -20.66 3.06 22.77
C ALA A 198 -21.88 3.99 22.88
N ASP A 199 -22.76 3.97 21.89
CA ASP A 199 -24.13 4.45 22.04
C ASP A 199 -24.94 3.35 22.73
N GLY A 200 -25.57 3.69 23.87
CA GLY A 200 -26.05 2.78 24.91
C GLY A 200 -27.21 1.82 24.57
N THR A 201 -27.09 1.01 23.52
CA THR A 201 -28.03 -0.09 23.24
C THR A 201 -27.30 -1.41 22.94
N THR A 202 -27.68 -2.45 23.68
CA THR A 202 -26.91 -3.67 23.97
C THR A 202 -27.15 -4.84 23.01
N ASN A 203 -26.09 -5.60 22.65
CA ASN A 203 -26.11 -7.07 22.45
C ASN A 203 -24.67 -7.64 22.47
N PRO A 204 -24.33 -8.78 23.11
CA PRO A 204 -22.96 -9.17 23.38
C PRO A 204 -22.38 -10.24 22.43
N GLN A 205 -21.04 -10.28 22.42
CA GLN A 205 -20.11 -11.37 22.03
C GLN A 205 -19.20 -11.07 20.84
N ARG A 206 -18.07 -10.38 21.11
CA ARG A 206 -16.82 -10.57 20.36
C ARG A 206 -15.61 -10.37 21.30
N PRO A 207 -14.68 -11.33 21.41
CA PRO A 207 -13.43 -11.12 22.15
C PRO A 207 -12.54 -10.10 21.42
N SER A 208 -11.90 -9.23 22.19
CA SER A 208 -11.02 -8.16 21.73
C SER A 208 -9.77 -8.69 21.01
N SER A 209 -9.40 -8.06 19.89
CA SER A 209 -8.19 -8.35 19.11
C SER A 209 -6.90 -8.18 19.96
N PRO A 210 -5.85 -9.02 19.79
CA PRO A 210 -4.58 -8.89 20.51
C PRO A 210 -3.81 -7.57 20.29
N ARG A 211 -4.09 -6.81 19.22
CA ARG A 211 -3.57 -5.43 19.07
C ARG A 211 -4.36 -4.42 19.93
N HIS A 212 -5.62 -4.74 20.20
CA HIS A 212 -6.50 -3.97 21.06
C HIS A 212 -5.97 -3.95 22.50
N THR A 213 -5.35 -5.03 23.00
CA THR A 213 -4.70 -5.06 24.32
C THR A 213 -3.31 -4.41 24.36
N TYR A 214 -2.56 -4.37 23.25
CA TYR A 214 -1.27 -3.67 23.19
C TYR A 214 -1.43 -2.14 23.08
N LEU A 215 -2.36 -1.66 22.25
CA LEU A 215 -2.68 -0.24 22.12
C LEU A 215 -3.56 0.29 23.28
N GLN A 216 -4.45 -0.53 23.87
CA GLN A 216 -5.16 -0.14 25.10
C GLN A 216 -4.27 -0.13 26.34
N LYS A 217 -3.22 -0.97 26.42
CA LYS A 217 -2.24 -0.87 27.52
C LYS A 217 -1.48 0.46 27.49
N MET A 218 -1.26 1.05 26.31
CA MET A 218 -0.72 2.40 26.13
C MET A 218 -1.76 3.50 26.43
N HIS A 219 -3.05 3.28 26.14
CA HIS A 219 -4.13 4.22 26.48
C HIS A 219 -4.59 4.16 27.95
N LYS A 220 -4.23 3.10 28.69
CA LYS A 220 -4.52 2.90 30.12
C LYS A 220 -3.65 3.76 31.06
N ALA A 221 -3.02 4.82 30.56
CA ALA A 221 -2.48 5.90 31.40
C ALA A 221 -3.55 6.95 31.79
N THR A 222 -4.78 6.84 31.29
CA THR A 222 -5.89 7.73 31.65
C THR A 222 -7.17 6.96 32.02
N LYS A 223 -7.28 6.70 33.33
CA LYS A 223 -8.50 6.42 34.14
C LYS A 223 -9.27 5.09 33.93
N GLY A 224 -9.14 4.22 34.92
CA GLY A 224 -10.24 3.81 35.83
C GLY A 224 -11.47 3.04 35.32
N ALA A 225 -11.51 1.75 35.69
CA ALA A 225 -12.67 0.94 36.10
C ALA A 225 -13.69 0.37 35.07
N GLY A 226 -14.03 -0.92 35.27
CA GLY A 226 -15.44 -1.38 35.26
C GLY A 226 -15.91 -2.30 34.12
N CYS A 227 -16.72 -3.30 34.47
CA CYS A 227 -17.32 -4.36 33.65
C CYS A 227 -18.25 -3.89 32.49
N GLY A 228 -18.34 -4.73 31.44
CA GLY A 228 -19.57 -4.95 30.65
C GLY A 228 -19.69 -4.27 29.28
N ALA A 229 -19.89 -5.07 28.24
CA ALA A 229 -20.21 -4.75 26.83
C ALA A 229 -19.04 -4.34 25.89
N SER A 230 -18.92 -5.03 24.74
CA SER A 230 -17.98 -4.71 23.66
C SER A 230 -18.53 -3.57 22.78
N PRO A 231 -17.80 -2.48 22.53
CA PRO A 231 -18.27 -1.40 21.66
C PRO A 231 -18.45 -1.88 20.21
N GLN A 232 -19.51 -1.44 19.52
CA GLN A 232 -19.65 -1.64 18.08
C GLN A 232 -18.47 -0.96 17.38
N HIS A 233 -17.74 -1.64 16.49
CA HIS A 233 -16.61 -1.03 15.77
C HIS A 233 -17.10 -0.42 14.44
N ARG A 234 -16.73 0.83 14.14
CA ARG A 234 -16.95 1.40 12.80
C ARG A 234 -15.81 0.94 11.90
N VAL A 235 -16.14 0.55 10.67
CA VAL A 235 -15.15 0.18 9.66
C VAL A 235 -15.27 1.16 8.50
N TYR A 236 -14.16 1.77 8.12
CA TYR A 236 -14.07 2.62 6.93
C TYR A 236 -13.50 1.83 5.77
N HIS A 237 -14.18 1.89 4.63
CA HIS A 237 -13.66 1.38 3.37
C HIS A 237 -12.75 2.43 2.72
N LEU A 238 -11.53 2.06 2.32
CA LEU A 238 -10.56 2.93 1.65
C LEU A 238 -10.00 2.24 0.40
N ASP A 239 -10.24 2.82 -0.77
CA ASP A 239 -9.57 2.43 -2.02
C ASP A 239 -8.53 3.50 -2.39
N SER A 240 -7.25 3.17 -2.20
CA SER A 240 -6.13 4.09 -2.48
C SER A 240 -5.93 4.34 -3.97
N CYS A 241 -6.34 3.42 -4.84
CA CYS A 241 -6.24 3.58 -6.29
C CYS A 241 -7.24 4.63 -6.77
N GLU A 242 -8.42 4.64 -6.17
CA GLU A 242 -9.53 5.53 -6.54
C GLU A 242 -9.57 6.80 -5.70
N ALA A 243 -8.82 6.86 -4.58
CA ALA A 243 -8.99 7.85 -3.52
C ALA A 243 -10.44 7.91 -3.01
N ALA A 244 -11.07 6.74 -2.89
CA ALA A 244 -12.44 6.59 -2.43
C ALA A 244 -12.48 6.24 -0.95
N LEU A 245 -13.32 6.96 -0.19
CA LEU A 245 -13.60 6.72 1.22
C LEU A 245 -15.06 6.32 1.42
N ASP A 246 -15.28 5.33 2.28
CA ASP A 246 -16.57 4.84 2.79
C ASP A 246 -17.63 4.59 1.71
N SER A 247 -17.20 4.06 0.57
CA SER A 247 -18.02 3.80 -0.62
C SER A 247 -18.07 2.30 -0.97
N PRO A 248 -18.47 1.39 -0.06
CA PRO A 248 -18.33 -0.06 -0.25
C PRO A 248 -19.13 -0.62 -1.44
N LEU A 249 -20.23 0.03 -1.85
CA LEU A 249 -21.02 -0.43 -2.99
C LEU A 249 -20.48 0.05 -4.36
N MET A 250 -19.36 0.78 -4.40
CA MET A 250 -18.81 1.30 -5.66
C MET A 250 -18.43 0.19 -6.65
N TYR A 251 -18.03 -0.99 -6.16
CA TYR A 251 -17.63 -2.11 -7.00
C TYR A 251 -18.83 -2.79 -7.67
N GLU A 252 -19.84 -3.17 -6.89
CA GLU A 252 -21.02 -3.85 -7.41
C GLU A 252 -21.95 -2.90 -8.16
N LYS A 253 -22.31 -1.77 -7.56
CA LYS A 253 -23.27 -0.82 -8.13
C LYS A 253 -22.63 0.19 -9.07
N GLY A 254 -21.43 0.65 -8.77
CA GLY A 254 -20.71 1.60 -9.62
C GLY A 254 -20.10 0.90 -10.84
N TRP A 255 -19.22 -0.07 -10.64
CA TRP A 255 -18.50 -0.75 -11.72
C TRP A 255 -19.25 -1.93 -12.31
N GLY A 256 -20.35 -2.37 -11.70
CA GLY A 256 -21.10 -3.54 -12.17
C GLY A 256 -20.41 -4.88 -11.92
N LYS A 257 -19.40 -4.92 -11.02
CA LYS A 257 -18.64 -6.15 -10.74
C LYS A 257 -19.57 -7.22 -10.20
N LYS A 258 -19.37 -8.45 -10.66
CA LYS A 258 -20.06 -9.66 -10.17
C LYS A 258 -19.25 -10.30 -9.07
N LEU A 259 -19.21 -9.66 -7.90
CA LEU A 259 -18.45 -10.11 -6.73
C LEU A 259 -18.79 -11.55 -6.32
N ASN A 260 -17.83 -12.26 -5.74
CA ASN A 260 -18.00 -13.61 -5.19
C ASN A 260 -17.44 -13.74 -3.76
N TYR A 261 -16.14 -13.53 -3.56
CA TYR A 261 -15.45 -13.64 -2.28
C TYR A 261 -14.61 -12.38 -2.07
N VAL A 262 -14.86 -11.69 -0.97
CA VAL A 262 -14.03 -10.59 -0.48
C VAL A 262 -13.54 -10.95 0.92
N ILE A 263 -12.25 -11.25 1.03
CA ILE A 263 -11.63 -11.69 2.28
C ILE A 263 -10.69 -10.60 2.78
N ALA A 264 -10.89 -10.13 4.00
CA ALA A 264 -10.06 -9.14 4.66
C ALA A 264 -9.01 -9.81 5.54
N TYR A 265 -7.77 -9.31 5.49
CA TYR A 265 -6.64 -9.81 6.27
C TYR A 265 -6.00 -8.68 7.06
N SER A 266 -5.81 -8.88 8.36
CA SER A 266 -4.88 -8.10 9.18
C SER A 266 -3.78 -9.02 9.72
N PRO A 267 -2.78 -8.48 10.44
CA PRO A 267 -1.82 -9.32 11.14
C PRO A 267 -2.43 -10.26 12.20
N TYR A 268 -3.68 -10.03 12.60
CA TYR A 268 -4.32 -10.71 13.74
C TYR A 268 -5.62 -11.42 13.40
N GLU A 269 -6.25 -11.11 12.27
CA GLU A 269 -7.54 -11.69 11.89
C GLU A 269 -7.65 -11.89 10.37
N VAL A 270 -8.47 -12.86 9.99
CA VAL A 270 -8.94 -13.06 8.63
C VAL A 270 -10.46 -13.16 8.66
N LEU A 271 -11.14 -12.40 7.80
CA LEU A 271 -12.60 -12.29 7.81
C LEU A 271 -13.17 -12.37 6.39
N ASP A 272 -14.29 -13.07 6.24
CA ASP A 272 -15.15 -12.87 5.08
C ASP A 272 -15.97 -11.58 5.26
N VAL A 273 -15.60 -10.55 4.49
CA VAL A 273 -16.27 -9.24 4.51
C VAL A 273 -17.19 -9.05 3.31
N THR A 274 -17.44 -10.09 2.52
CA THR A 274 -18.19 -10.02 1.24
C THR A 274 -19.54 -9.32 1.40
N LYS A 275 -20.28 -9.60 2.47
CA LYS A 275 -21.59 -9.00 2.74
C LYS A 275 -21.57 -7.48 2.85
N ARG A 276 -20.44 -6.86 3.19
CA ARG A 276 -20.30 -5.40 3.26
C ARG A 276 -20.32 -4.75 1.87
N TYR A 277 -19.89 -5.47 0.84
CA TYR A 277 -19.62 -4.95 -0.50
C TYR A 277 -20.71 -5.29 -1.53
N THR A 278 -21.83 -5.87 -1.08
CA THR A 278 -22.93 -6.29 -1.95
C THR A 278 -24.28 -5.86 -1.39
N ALA A 279 -25.17 -5.42 -2.28
CA ALA A 279 -26.59 -5.26 -2.00
C ALA A 279 -27.44 -6.44 -2.52
N ASP A 280 -26.82 -7.41 -3.20
CA ASP A 280 -27.44 -8.61 -3.76
C ASP A 280 -26.73 -9.88 -3.26
N TRP A 281 -26.90 -10.15 -1.96
CA TRP A 281 -26.34 -11.35 -1.33
C TRP A 281 -26.78 -12.66 -2.00
N PRO A 282 -28.07 -12.86 -2.39
CA PRO A 282 -28.48 -14.07 -3.11
C PRO A 282 -27.72 -14.27 -4.42
N GLY A 283 -27.53 -13.21 -5.22
CA GLY A 283 -26.75 -13.29 -6.45
C GLY A 283 -25.27 -13.54 -6.21
N VAL A 284 -24.68 -12.98 -5.15
CA VAL A 284 -23.31 -13.30 -4.74
C VAL A 284 -23.19 -14.77 -4.36
N LEU A 285 -24.10 -15.27 -3.53
CA LEU A 285 -24.10 -16.66 -3.05
C LEU A 285 -24.20 -17.65 -4.22
N SER A 286 -24.98 -17.35 -5.26
CA SER A 286 -25.07 -18.21 -6.45
C SER A 286 -23.76 -18.29 -7.25
N ARG A 287 -22.83 -17.34 -7.07
CA ARG A 287 -21.51 -17.31 -7.72
C ARG A 287 -20.40 -17.91 -6.84
N ARG A 288 -20.70 -18.20 -5.56
CA ARG A 288 -19.74 -18.75 -4.60
C ARG A 288 -19.68 -20.27 -4.70
N THR A 289 -19.21 -20.75 -5.85
CA THR A 289 -19.15 -22.18 -6.19
C THR A 289 -17.75 -22.78 -6.10
N ALA A 290 -16.74 -21.98 -5.75
CA ALA A 290 -15.33 -22.41 -5.79
C ALA A 290 -14.89 -23.16 -4.54
N ILE A 291 -15.59 -22.96 -3.42
CA ILE A 291 -15.38 -23.62 -2.15
C ILE A 291 -16.73 -23.67 -1.42
N ASP A 292 -17.01 -24.76 -0.70
CA ASP A 292 -18.20 -24.86 0.15
C ASP A 292 -18.16 -23.82 1.29
N GLU A 293 -19.31 -23.29 1.70
CA GLU A 293 -19.36 -22.24 2.74
C GLU A 293 -18.94 -22.76 4.14
N GLY A 294 -19.22 -24.03 4.45
CA GLY A 294 -18.77 -24.69 5.67
C GLY A 294 -17.26 -24.95 5.64
N GLU A 295 -16.75 -25.39 4.50
CA GLU A 295 -15.31 -25.53 4.28
C GLU A 295 -14.59 -24.18 4.37
N LEU A 296 -15.12 -23.13 3.73
CA LEU A 296 -14.57 -21.77 3.82
C LEU A 296 -14.49 -21.30 5.28
N THR A 297 -15.59 -21.46 6.02
CA THR A 297 -15.63 -21.09 7.45
C THR A 297 -14.54 -21.82 8.23
N THR A 298 -14.37 -23.13 7.98
CA THR A 298 -13.34 -23.95 8.63
C THR A 298 -11.93 -23.48 8.28
N VAL A 299 -11.67 -23.20 7.00
CA VAL A 299 -10.36 -22.74 6.53
C VAL A 299 -10.00 -21.38 7.12
N LEU A 300 -10.93 -20.43 7.15
CA LEU A 300 -10.68 -19.10 7.72
C LEU A 300 -10.45 -19.19 9.24
N ALA A 301 -11.22 -20.01 9.95
CA ALA A 301 -11.02 -20.24 11.38
C ALA A 301 -9.64 -20.86 11.69
N ASP A 302 -9.21 -21.84 10.90
CA ASP A 302 -7.88 -22.46 11.05
C ASP A 302 -6.73 -21.48 10.76
N ILE A 303 -6.88 -20.62 9.75
CA ILE A 303 -5.93 -19.53 9.47
C ILE A 303 -5.87 -18.58 10.66
N GLU A 304 -7.02 -18.13 11.16
CA GLU A 304 -7.08 -17.22 12.30
C GLU A 304 -6.44 -17.83 13.56
N GLN A 305 -6.68 -19.12 13.82
CA GLN A 305 -6.03 -19.84 14.92
C GLN A 305 -4.51 -19.87 14.75
N THR A 306 -4.01 -20.21 13.56
CA THR A 306 -2.57 -20.22 13.25
C THR A 306 -1.94 -18.84 13.44
N MET A 307 -2.63 -17.77 13.04
CA MET A 307 -2.20 -16.39 13.27
C MET A 307 -2.11 -16.08 14.77
N ARG A 308 -3.14 -16.43 15.55
CA ARG A 308 -3.17 -16.20 17.00
C ARG A 308 -2.05 -16.94 17.73
N GLU A 309 -1.83 -18.22 17.41
CA GLU A 309 -0.77 -19.03 18.02
C GLU A 309 0.62 -18.45 17.71
N SER A 310 0.87 -18.12 16.44
CA SER A 310 2.11 -17.48 16.00
C SER A 310 2.37 -16.15 16.74
N ASN A 311 1.33 -15.33 16.89
CA ASN A 311 1.42 -14.02 17.50
C ASN A 311 1.58 -14.12 19.02
N ALA A 312 0.91 -15.08 19.66
CA ALA A 312 1.07 -15.36 21.09
C ALA A 312 2.50 -15.79 21.41
N SER A 313 3.12 -16.63 20.57
CA SER A 313 4.54 -17.01 20.73
C SER A 313 5.48 -15.80 20.57
N LEU A 314 5.18 -14.87 19.67
CA LEU A 314 5.95 -13.62 19.51
C LEU A 314 5.79 -12.66 20.70
N VAL A 315 4.59 -12.58 21.30
CA VAL A 315 4.35 -11.75 22.49
C VAL A 315 5.01 -12.37 23.72
N ALA A 316 4.86 -13.67 23.94
CA ALA A 316 5.45 -14.37 25.08
C ALA A 316 6.99 -14.37 25.06
N SER A 317 7.62 -14.43 23.88
CA SER A 317 9.08 -14.30 23.76
C SER A 317 9.60 -12.89 24.04
N ARG A 318 8.72 -11.89 24.04
CA ARG A 318 9.03 -10.46 24.20
C ARG A 318 8.60 -9.87 25.55
N GLU A 319 7.90 -10.64 26.39
CA GLU A 319 7.53 -10.23 27.77
C GLU A 319 8.73 -10.09 28.73
N GLY A 320 9.96 -10.39 28.26
CA GLY A 320 11.21 -10.06 28.96
C GLY A 320 11.79 -8.66 28.66
N ASP A 321 11.38 -8.01 27.56
CA ASP A 321 12.05 -6.80 27.02
C ASP A 321 11.11 -5.60 26.76
N THR A 322 9.80 -5.74 27.02
CA THR A 322 8.78 -4.80 26.54
C THR A 322 8.38 -3.73 27.56
N VAL A 323 9.31 -2.83 27.88
CA VAL A 323 8.97 -1.48 28.43
C VAL A 323 9.76 -0.34 27.75
N SER A 324 10.85 -0.60 27.00
CA SER A 324 11.76 0.49 26.58
C SER A 324 11.54 1.02 25.15
N LEU A 325 11.16 0.18 24.16
CA LEU A 325 11.55 0.46 22.77
C LEU A 325 10.88 1.66 22.06
N ARG A 326 9.61 1.99 22.31
CA ARG A 326 8.93 3.10 21.58
C ARG A 326 9.07 4.47 22.22
N SER A 327 9.20 4.54 23.55
CA SER A 327 9.69 5.73 24.26
C SER A 327 11.05 6.14 23.70
N ASP A 328 11.91 5.13 23.51
CA ASP A 328 13.26 5.33 23.05
C ASP A 328 13.32 5.71 21.57
N ILE A 329 12.48 5.16 20.69
CA ILE A 329 12.44 5.55 19.27
C ILE A 329 11.93 6.99 19.08
N VAL A 330 10.88 7.42 19.79
CA VAL A 330 10.39 8.82 19.70
C VAL A 330 11.41 9.80 20.30
N SER A 331 12.05 9.43 21.41
CA SER A 331 13.17 10.19 22.02
C SER A 331 14.42 10.22 21.12
N TRP A 332 14.75 9.10 20.48
CA TRP A 332 15.92 8.91 19.61
C TRP A 332 15.75 9.62 18.26
N LEU A 333 14.56 9.57 17.65
CA LEU A 333 14.21 10.34 16.46
C LEU A 333 14.19 11.85 16.74
N GLY A 334 13.82 12.25 17.95
CA GLY A 334 13.91 13.65 18.41
C GLY A 334 15.36 14.12 18.65
N GLY A 335 16.24 13.23 19.13
CA GLY A 335 17.62 13.56 19.50
C GLY A 335 18.62 13.54 18.35
N LYS A 336 18.58 12.56 17.45
CA LYS A 336 19.62 12.38 16.41
C LYS A 336 19.54 13.35 15.24
N ARG A 337 18.33 13.86 14.93
CA ARG A 337 18.13 14.72 13.75
C ARG A 337 18.81 16.08 13.89
N ALA A 338 19.07 16.55 15.12
CA ALA A 338 19.75 17.83 15.37
C ALA A 338 21.27 17.78 15.07
N GLU A 339 21.95 16.68 15.37
CA GLU A 339 23.40 16.55 15.17
C GLU A 339 23.74 16.17 13.71
N GLU A 340 22.96 15.28 13.09
CA GLU A 340 23.20 14.86 11.70
C GLU A 340 22.83 15.93 10.66
N LEU A 341 21.82 16.78 10.93
CA LEU A 341 21.53 17.96 10.08
C LEU A 341 22.58 19.07 10.23
N ALA A 342 23.22 19.22 11.39
CA ALA A 342 24.33 20.17 11.58
C ALA A 342 25.60 19.74 10.83
N ALA A 343 25.83 18.43 10.69
CA ALA A 343 26.95 17.87 9.93
C ALA A 343 26.76 17.97 8.40
N LEU A 344 25.50 17.91 7.92
CA LEU A 344 25.17 18.04 6.49
C LEU A 344 25.06 19.50 6.01
N ALA A 345 25.05 20.48 6.91
CA ALA A 345 24.90 21.90 6.60
C ALA A 345 26.24 22.66 6.42
N GLN A 346 27.38 22.00 6.52
CA GLN A 346 28.69 22.64 6.27
C GLN A 346 29.00 22.63 4.76
N PRO A 347 29.21 23.79 4.11
CA PRO A 347 29.51 23.86 2.70
C PRO A 347 30.89 23.26 2.42
N HIS A 348 30.93 22.22 1.57
CA HIS A 348 32.18 21.64 1.07
C HIS A 348 32.92 22.69 0.22
N GLU A 349 34.04 23.20 0.73
CA GLU A 349 34.99 23.96 -0.08
C GLU A 349 35.54 23.05 -1.18
N SER A 350 35.44 23.53 -2.43
CA SER A 350 35.96 22.84 -3.60
C SER A 350 37.50 22.99 -3.63
N PRO A 351 38.28 21.91 -3.84
CA PRO A 351 39.72 22.05 -3.96
C PRO A 351 40.08 22.73 -5.29
N THR A 352 40.61 23.94 -5.17
CA THR A 352 41.20 24.71 -6.26
C THR A 352 42.55 24.13 -6.71
N ASN A 353 42.75 24.14 -8.03
CA ASN A 353 44.03 23.89 -8.73
C ASN A 353 45.22 24.66 -8.14
N ALA A 354 46.33 23.95 -7.97
CA ALA A 354 47.72 24.42 -7.97
C ALA A 354 48.58 23.15 -8.16
N SER A 355 49.65 23.03 -8.92
CA SER A 355 50.43 23.88 -9.82
C SER A 355 51.63 22.99 -10.20
N GLU A 356 51.89 22.77 -11.49
CA GLU A 356 53.18 22.26 -11.93
C GLU A 356 54.27 23.29 -11.57
N GLN A 357 55.32 22.89 -10.85
CA GLN A 357 56.73 23.32 -11.06
C GLN A 357 57.68 22.72 -10.01
N ASP A 358 58.86 22.35 -10.51
CA ASP A 358 60.16 22.21 -9.85
C ASP A 358 60.48 21.00 -8.96
N ALA A 359 61.27 20.06 -9.53
CA ALA A 359 62.49 19.57 -8.89
C ALA A 359 63.46 18.97 -9.93
N PHE A 360 64.49 19.76 -10.30
CA PHE A 360 65.65 19.34 -11.06
C PHE A 360 66.70 18.69 -10.14
N GLY A 361 67.21 17.51 -10.56
CA GLY A 361 68.62 17.07 -10.42
C GLY A 361 68.96 16.00 -9.35
N PRO A 362 70.11 15.29 -9.46
CA PRO A 362 70.88 14.88 -10.64
C PRO A 362 71.15 13.35 -10.72
N ARG A 363 71.75 12.94 -11.84
CA ARG A 363 72.22 11.60 -12.23
C ARG A 363 73.30 10.99 -11.32
N THR A 364 73.31 9.66 -11.20
CA THR A 364 74.48 8.74 -11.24
C THR A 364 73.95 7.30 -11.40
N SER A 365 74.08 6.62 -12.54
CA SER A 365 75.21 5.76 -12.96
C SER A 365 75.53 4.60 -12.00
N LEU A 366 75.02 3.40 -12.29
CA LEU A 366 75.78 2.19 -12.68
C LEU A 366 74.83 1.05 -13.03
#